data_AF-A0A7J5BUI5-F1
#
_entry.id   AF-A0A7J5BUI5-F1
#
_cell.length_a   1.000
_cell.length_b   1.000
_cell.length_c   1.000
_cell.angle_alpha   90.00
_cell.angle_beta   90.00
_cell.angle_gamma   90.00
#
_symmetry.space_group_name_H-M   'P 1'
#
loop_
_entity.id
_entity.type
_entity.pdbx_description
1 polymer ?
#
loop_
_entity_poly.entity_id
_entity_poly.type
_entity_poly.pdbx_seq_one_letter_code
_entity_poly.pdbx_strand_id
1 'polypeptide(L)'
;QVAALDPFAGYKTAIDDKLEDATTVLDAFHVVKLGTAAVDEVRRRVQQDTLGHRGRTGDPLYGIQTILRARAENLTEKQRNRLATTIKADPAHDEVFVAWQCAQQLRSAYHQKDLAAGRRIAQKVVDSFHTCPIPEIARPGRTLRRWRAAFLAYFTTGRSSNGGTEAVNGIIELHRRLARGFRNRHNYRLRMLLAAGGLTP
;
A
#
# COMPACT_ATOMS: atom_id res chain seq x y z
N GLN A 1 -20.61 -8.18 11.17
CA GLN A 1 -19.93 -6.86 11.26
C GLN A 1 -18.67 -6.90 10.38
N VAL A 2 -18.16 -5.77 9.87
CA VAL A 2 -16.95 -5.71 9.02
C VAL A 2 -15.81 -5.10 9.81
N ALA A 3 -14.65 -5.75 9.84
CA ALA A 3 -13.43 -5.23 10.49
C ALA A 3 -12.35 -5.06 9.42
N ALA A 4 -11.88 -3.83 9.21
CA ALA A 4 -10.76 -3.59 8.30
C ALA A 4 -9.43 -3.53 9.05
N LEU A 5 -8.36 -4.03 8.43
CA LEU A 5 -7.12 -4.39 9.12
C LEU A 5 -5.89 -4.16 8.26
N ASP A 6 -4.79 -3.87 8.94
CA ASP A 6 -3.47 -3.83 8.34
C ASP A 6 -2.97 -5.27 8.10
N PRO A 7 -2.26 -5.54 7.00
CA PRO A 7 -1.70 -6.86 6.70
C PRO A 7 -0.44 -7.15 7.55
N PHE A 8 -0.53 -6.97 8.87
CA PHE A 8 0.49 -7.35 9.84
C PHE A 8 0.19 -8.76 10.37
N ALA A 9 1.21 -9.63 10.40
CA ALA A 9 1.05 -11.04 10.72
C ALA A 9 0.43 -11.29 12.11
N GLY A 10 0.69 -10.43 13.09
CA GLY A 10 0.16 -10.56 14.44
C GLY A 10 -1.35 -10.34 14.57
N TYR A 11 -2.00 -9.66 13.62
CA TYR A 11 -3.45 -9.52 13.63
C TYR A 11 -4.15 -10.80 13.18
N LYS A 12 -3.54 -11.60 12.30
CA LYS A 12 -4.16 -12.81 11.75
C LYS A 12 -4.52 -13.82 12.84
N THR A 13 -3.57 -14.14 13.71
CA THR A 13 -3.78 -15.09 14.82
C THR A 13 -4.87 -14.60 15.77
N ALA A 14 -4.91 -13.29 16.07
CA ALA A 14 -5.90 -12.72 16.97
C ALA A 14 -7.33 -12.68 16.37
N ILE A 15 -7.45 -12.61 15.05
CA ILE A 15 -8.74 -12.63 14.34
C ILE A 15 -9.28 -14.05 14.26
N ASP A 16 -8.43 -14.99 13.84
CA ASP A 16 -8.79 -16.41 13.72
C ASP A 16 -9.22 -16.99 15.11
N ASP A 17 -8.66 -16.48 16.22
CA ASP A 17 -8.98 -16.95 17.59
C ASP A 17 -10.17 -16.24 18.28
N LYS A 18 -10.64 -15.06 17.81
CA LYS A 18 -11.58 -14.20 18.59
C LYS A 18 -12.77 -13.62 17.83
N LEU A 19 -12.85 -13.72 16.51
CA LEU A 19 -13.91 -13.08 15.71
C LEU A 19 -14.49 -14.04 14.68
N GLU A 20 -15.20 -15.07 15.15
CA GLU A 20 -15.88 -16.07 14.28
C GLU A 20 -16.95 -15.45 13.35
N ASP A 21 -17.53 -14.29 13.71
CA ASP A 21 -18.67 -13.67 13.00
C ASP A 21 -18.36 -12.37 12.23
N ALA A 22 -17.08 -11.94 12.15
CA ALA A 22 -16.72 -10.68 11.47
C ALA A 22 -16.02 -10.91 10.13
N THR A 23 -16.55 -10.29 9.06
CA THR A 23 -15.85 -10.26 7.77
C THR A 23 -14.62 -9.34 7.87
N THR A 24 -13.45 -9.96 7.84
CA THR A 24 -12.15 -9.29 7.82
C THR A 24 -11.93 -8.68 6.44
N VAL A 25 -11.55 -7.40 6.35
CA VAL A 25 -11.23 -6.70 5.10
C VAL A 25 -9.82 -6.13 5.19
N LEU A 26 -8.98 -6.27 4.16
CA LEU A 26 -7.70 -5.56 4.15
C LEU A 26 -7.93 -4.08 3.87
N ASP A 27 -7.24 -3.24 4.63
CA ASP A 27 -7.27 -1.81 4.39
C ASP A 27 -6.64 -1.43 3.03
N ALA A 28 -7.39 -0.68 2.23
CA ALA A 28 -7.00 -0.32 0.87
C ALA A 28 -5.80 0.63 0.83
N PHE A 29 -5.67 1.53 1.81
CA PHE A 29 -4.53 2.45 1.89
C PHE A 29 -3.24 1.67 2.17
N HIS A 30 -3.26 0.73 3.11
CA HIS A 30 -2.11 -0.12 3.43
C HIS A 30 -1.72 -1.02 2.26
N VAL A 31 -2.69 -1.58 1.54
CA VAL A 31 -2.44 -2.38 0.33
C VAL A 31 -1.79 -1.54 -0.77
N VAL A 32 -2.30 -0.33 -1.05
CA VAL A 32 -1.71 0.58 -2.05
C VAL A 32 -0.32 1.07 -1.62
N LYS A 33 -0.13 1.35 -0.34
CA LYS A 33 1.17 1.72 0.24
C LYS A 33 2.20 0.60 0.07
N LEU A 34 1.79 -0.65 0.28
CA LEU A 34 2.63 -1.84 0.08
C LEU A 34 3.13 -1.93 -1.38
N GLY A 35 2.23 -1.76 -2.36
CA GLY A 35 2.63 -1.76 -3.77
C GLY A 35 3.56 -0.60 -4.13
N THR A 36 3.33 0.59 -3.58
CA THR A 36 4.18 1.77 -3.81
C THR A 36 5.57 1.61 -3.20
N ALA A 37 5.66 1.01 -2.00
CA ALA A 37 6.92 0.70 -1.36
C ALA A 37 7.75 -0.30 -2.20
N ALA A 38 7.10 -1.30 -2.79
CA ALA A 38 7.77 -2.24 -3.68
C ALA A 38 8.40 -1.54 -4.90
N VAL A 39 7.71 -0.59 -5.54
CA VAL A 39 8.28 0.22 -6.64
C VAL A 39 9.52 0.98 -6.19
N ASP A 40 9.46 1.61 -5.01
CA ASP A 40 10.60 2.35 -4.46
C ASP A 40 11.79 1.42 -4.13
N GLU A 41 11.54 0.19 -3.68
CA GLU A 41 12.58 -0.81 -3.42
C GLU A 41 13.25 -1.28 -4.73
N VAL A 42 12.46 -1.67 -5.76
CA VAL A 42 13.00 -2.07 -7.07
C VAL A 42 13.83 -0.94 -7.67
N ARG A 43 13.29 0.29 -7.67
CA ARG A 43 13.99 1.48 -8.17
C ARG A 43 15.33 1.70 -7.47
N ARG A 44 15.40 1.51 -6.14
CA ARG A 44 16.64 1.67 -5.37
C ARG A 44 17.63 0.56 -5.66
N ARG A 45 17.18 -0.69 -5.77
CA ARG A 45 18.04 -1.83 -6.12
C ARG A 45 18.63 -1.64 -7.51
N VAL A 46 17.78 -1.49 -8.53
CA VAL A 46 18.23 -1.32 -9.92
C VAL A 46 19.21 -0.15 -10.04
N GLN A 47 18.93 0.96 -9.37
CA GLN A 47 19.83 2.10 -9.35
C GLN A 47 21.20 1.81 -8.70
N GLN A 48 21.19 1.09 -7.57
CA GLN A 48 22.43 0.69 -6.90
C GLN A 48 23.22 -0.30 -7.78
N ASP A 49 22.53 -1.21 -8.45
CA ASP A 49 23.13 -2.24 -9.31
C ASP A 49 23.73 -1.63 -10.59
N THR A 50 23.08 -0.62 -11.19
CA THR A 50 23.55 0.01 -12.43
C THR A 50 24.57 1.14 -12.20
N LEU A 51 24.45 1.91 -11.11
CA LEU A 51 25.29 3.08 -10.86
C LEU A 51 26.31 2.90 -9.73
N GLY A 52 26.22 1.81 -8.97
CA GLY A 52 27.11 1.53 -7.83
C GLY A 52 26.87 2.42 -6.60
N HIS A 53 25.84 3.26 -6.61
CA HIS A 53 25.55 4.18 -5.51
C HIS A 53 24.06 4.44 -5.30
N ARG A 54 23.74 4.91 -4.09
CA ARG A 54 22.38 5.37 -3.77
C ARG A 54 22.02 6.55 -4.67
N GLY A 55 20.73 6.63 -5.01
CA GLY A 55 20.27 7.67 -5.91
C GLY A 55 20.40 9.11 -5.43
N ARG A 56 20.81 9.97 -6.36
CA ARG A 56 21.04 11.40 -6.20
C ARG A 56 20.57 12.17 -7.43
N THR A 57 20.59 13.50 -7.31
CA THR A 57 20.26 14.41 -8.41
C THR A 57 21.14 14.13 -9.63
N GLY A 58 20.53 14.03 -10.80
CA GLY A 58 21.19 13.67 -12.06
C GLY A 58 20.87 12.24 -12.50
N ASP A 59 20.62 11.33 -11.57
CA ASP A 59 20.39 9.94 -11.92
C ASP A 59 19.01 9.73 -12.57
N PRO A 60 18.90 8.94 -13.65
CA PRO A 60 17.65 8.78 -14.40
C PRO A 60 16.47 8.29 -13.53
N LEU A 61 16.66 7.17 -12.83
CA LEU A 61 15.64 6.57 -11.96
C LEU A 61 15.29 7.44 -10.74
N TYR A 62 16.26 8.20 -10.22
CA TYR A 62 15.98 9.16 -9.14
C TYR A 62 15.13 10.33 -9.65
N GLY A 63 15.43 10.83 -10.86
CA GLY A 63 14.72 11.94 -11.48
C GLY A 63 13.24 11.68 -11.78
N ILE A 64 12.81 10.42 -11.87
CA ILE A 64 11.40 10.03 -12.08
C ILE A 64 10.71 9.52 -10.82
N GLN A 65 11.33 9.58 -9.63
CA GLN A 65 10.78 9.01 -8.40
C GLN A 65 9.35 9.50 -8.08
N THR A 66 9.07 10.79 -8.27
CA THR A 66 7.73 11.35 -8.00
C THR A 66 6.70 10.88 -9.03
N ILE A 67 7.11 10.67 -10.28
CA ILE A 67 6.28 10.13 -11.36
C ILE A 67 5.89 8.68 -11.04
N LEU A 68 6.84 7.87 -10.57
CA LEU A 68 6.61 6.47 -10.19
C LEU A 68 5.60 6.33 -9.03
N ARG A 69 5.48 7.33 -8.16
CA ARG A 69 4.53 7.33 -7.03
C ARG A 69 3.14 7.82 -7.40
N ALA A 70 3.02 8.57 -8.50
CA ALA A 70 1.76 9.11 -8.96
C ALA A 70 0.89 8.03 -9.63
N ARG A 71 -0.41 8.31 -9.72
CA ARG A 71 -1.34 7.48 -10.47
C ARG A 71 -1.17 7.75 -11.96
N ALA A 72 -1.23 6.70 -12.78
CA ALA A 72 -1.01 6.79 -14.22
C ALA A 72 -1.95 7.81 -14.90
N GLU A 73 -3.22 7.86 -14.47
CA GLU A 73 -4.23 8.79 -14.99
C GLU A 73 -3.95 10.26 -14.65
N ASN A 74 -3.18 10.52 -13.59
CA ASN A 74 -2.80 11.88 -13.17
C ASN A 74 -1.50 12.35 -13.79
N LEU A 75 -0.81 11.50 -14.56
CA LEU A 75 0.41 11.90 -15.25
C LEU A 75 0.07 12.82 -16.40
N THR A 76 0.73 13.98 -16.44
CA THR A 76 0.74 14.83 -17.62
C THR A 76 1.47 14.15 -18.77
N GLU A 77 1.21 14.61 -20.00
CA GLU A 77 1.89 14.07 -21.18
C GLU A 77 3.42 14.18 -21.09
N LYS A 78 3.90 15.30 -20.56
CA LYS A 78 5.34 15.50 -20.29
C LYS A 78 5.90 14.47 -19.31
N GLN A 79 5.14 14.12 -18.26
CA GLN A 79 5.57 13.10 -17.29
C GLN A 79 5.53 11.69 -17.88
N ARG A 80 4.52 11.37 -18.71
CA ARG A 80 4.46 10.09 -19.44
C ARG A 80 5.65 9.92 -20.38
N ASN A 81 5.96 10.96 -21.17
CA ASN A 81 7.12 10.95 -22.05
C ASN A 81 8.43 10.82 -21.27
N ARG A 82 8.57 11.56 -20.16
CA ARG A 82 9.76 11.43 -19.30
C ARG A 82 9.91 10.02 -18.71
N LEU A 83 8.82 9.40 -18.26
CA LEU A 83 8.83 8.01 -17.78
C LEU A 83 9.29 7.09 -18.91
N ALA A 84 8.63 7.15 -20.07
CA ALA A 84 8.94 6.29 -21.22
C ALA A 84 10.40 6.44 -21.69
N THR A 85 10.90 7.66 -21.82
CA THR A 85 12.30 7.92 -22.19
C THR A 85 13.27 7.38 -21.15
N THR A 86 12.97 7.54 -19.86
CA THR A 86 13.84 7.04 -18.79
C THR A 86 13.90 5.51 -18.78
N ILE A 87 12.75 4.83 -18.96
CA ILE A 87 12.72 3.37 -19.02
C ILE A 87 13.49 2.86 -20.26
N LYS A 88 13.29 3.48 -21.43
CA LYS A 88 13.98 3.06 -22.67
C LYS A 88 15.49 3.30 -22.67
N ALA A 89 16.01 4.12 -21.76
CA ALA A 89 17.42 4.49 -21.74
C ALA A 89 18.35 3.35 -21.30
N ASP A 90 17.84 2.37 -20.55
CA ASP A 90 18.62 1.23 -20.03
C ASP A 90 17.70 0.02 -19.86
N PRO A 91 17.99 -1.15 -20.46
CA PRO A 91 17.20 -2.38 -20.27
C PRO A 91 17.02 -2.77 -18.80
N ALA A 92 17.97 -2.44 -17.91
CA ALA A 92 17.83 -2.71 -16.48
C ALA A 92 16.64 -1.95 -15.84
N HIS A 93 16.20 -0.85 -16.44
CA HIS A 93 15.04 -0.09 -15.96
C HIS A 93 13.69 -0.79 -16.21
N ASP A 94 13.65 -1.85 -17.04
CA ASP A 94 12.41 -2.60 -17.32
C ASP A 94 11.81 -3.19 -16.04
N GLU A 95 12.63 -3.65 -15.10
CA GLU A 95 12.14 -4.14 -13.81
C GLU A 95 11.38 -3.05 -13.03
N VAL A 96 11.87 -1.80 -13.08
CA VAL A 96 11.20 -0.66 -12.44
C VAL A 96 9.85 -0.38 -13.12
N PHE A 97 9.79 -0.51 -14.43
CA PHE A 97 8.56 -0.31 -15.19
C PHE A 97 7.52 -1.39 -14.89
N VAL A 98 7.92 -2.67 -14.87
CA VAL A 98 7.05 -3.79 -14.48
C VAL A 98 6.53 -3.60 -13.06
N ALA A 99 7.41 -3.23 -12.12
CA ALA A 99 7.01 -2.94 -10.74
C ALA A 99 5.98 -1.80 -10.68
N TRP A 100 6.19 -0.73 -11.44
CA TRP A 100 5.25 0.38 -11.55
C TRP A 100 3.89 -0.08 -12.11
N GLN A 101 3.89 -0.87 -13.19
CA GLN A 101 2.65 -1.44 -13.76
C GLN A 101 1.90 -2.31 -12.75
N CYS A 102 2.59 -3.16 -11.98
CA CYS A 102 1.99 -3.93 -10.90
C CYS A 102 1.32 -3.02 -9.85
N ALA A 103 2.01 -1.95 -9.42
CA ALA A 103 1.43 -0.99 -8.48
C ALA A 103 0.21 -0.26 -9.06
N GLN A 104 0.23 0.11 -10.35
CA GLN A 104 -0.93 0.71 -11.03
C GLN A 104 -2.10 -0.28 -11.15
N GLN A 105 -1.84 -1.55 -11.49
CA GLN A 105 -2.86 -2.59 -11.54
C GLN A 105 -3.52 -2.78 -10.18
N LEU A 106 -2.74 -2.85 -9.10
CA LEU A 106 -3.25 -2.94 -7.73
C LEU A 106 -4.14 -1.75 -7.37
N ARG A 107 -3.69 -0.52 -7.66
CA ARG A 107 -4.49 0.70 -7.46
C ARG A 107 -5.79 0.68 -8.28
N SER A 108 -5.72 0.23 -9.53
CA SER A 108 -6.85 0.21 -10.45
C SER A 108 -8.02 -0.66 -9.94
N ALA A 109 -7.73 -1.70 -9.14
CA ALA A 109 -8.77 -2.52 -8.52
C ALA A 109 -9.71 -1.67 -7.65
N TYR A 110 -9.14 -0.74 -6.87
CA TYR A 110 -9.89 0.13 -5.95
C TYR A 110 -10.57 1.33 -6.62
N HIS A 111 -10.20 1.66 -7.86
CA HIS A 111 -10.76 2.81 -8.60
C HIS A 111 -11.93 2.46 -9.51
N GLN A 112 -12.26 1.17 -9.68
CA GLN A 112 -13.40 0.78 -10.48
C GLN A 112 -14.72 1.24 -9.84
N LYS A 113 -15.60 1.84 -10.67
CA LYS A 113 -16.97 2.16 -10.29
C LYS A 113 -17.79 0.90 -10.05
N ASP A 114 -17.57 -0.12 -10.88
CA ASP A 114 -18.12 -1.46 -10.71
C ASP A 114 -17.24 -2.29 -9.77
N LEU A 115 -17.84 -2.78 -8.67
CA LEU A 115 -17.16 -3.64 -7.71
C LEU A 115 -16.78 -5.00 -8.30
N ALA A 116 -17.56 -5.54 -9.24
CA ALA A 116 -17.22 -6.79 -9.89
C ALA A 116 -15.97 -6.62 -10.77
N ALA A 117 -15.83 -5.51 -11.50
CA ALA A 117 -14.62 -5.15 -12.22
C ALA A 117 -13.41 -5.01 -11.29
N GLY A 118 -13.56 -4.29 -10.17
CA GLY A 118 -12.50 -4.16 -9.16
C GLY A 118 -12.07 -5.53 -8.61
N ARG A 119 -13.04 -6.39 -8.28
CA ARG A 119 -12.79 -7.75 -7.79
C ARG A 119 -12.04 -8.62 -8.81
N ARG A 120 -12.38 -8.52 -10.10
CA ARG A 120 -11.67 -9.25 -11.18
C ARG A 120 -10.20 -8.83 -11.24
N ILE A 121 -9.90 -7.54 -11.10
CA ILE A 121 -8.52 -7.05 -11.08
C ILE A 121 -7.79 -7.54 -9.82
N ALA A 122 -8.42 -7.44 -8.65
CA ALA A 122 -7.87 -7.91 -7.39
C ALA A 122 -7.56 -9.43 -7.42
N GLN A 123 -8.46 -10.24 -7.99
CA GLN A 123 -8.24 -11.67 -8.16
C GLN A 123 -7.02 -11.93 -9.06
N LYS A 124 -6.90 -11.24 -10.20
CA LYS A 124 -5.70 -11.33 -11.05
C LYS A 124 -4.42 -10.96 -10.31
N VAL A 125 -4.45 -9.94 -9.45
CA VAL A 125 -3.29 -9.55 -8.63
C VAL A 125 -2.87 -10.69 -7.69
N VAL A 126 -3.82 -11.26 -6.95
CA VAL A 126 -3.56 -12.39 -6.04
C VAL A 126 -2.97 -13.58 -6.79
N ASP A 127 -3.49 -13.87 -7.96
CA ASP A 127 -3.12 -15.06 -8.74
C ASP A 127 -1.77 -14.91 -9.46
N SER A 128 -1.27 -13.69 -9.67
CA SER A 128 -0.07 -13.45 -10.49
C SER A 128 1.12 -12.84 -9.75
N PHE A 129 0.91 -11.94 -8.77
CA PHE A 129 2.04 -11.16 -8.23
C PHE A 129 3.05 -12.04 -7.49
N HIS A 130 2.59 -13.10 -6.83
CA HIS A 130 3.45 -13.99 -6.05
C HIS A 130 4.46 -14.79 -6.89
N THR A 131 4.26 -14.90 -8.21
CA THR A 131 5.19 -15.53 -9.16
C THR A 131 5.97 -14.52 -10.00
N CYS A 132 5.88 -13.22 -9.68
CA CYS A 132 6.64 -12.20 -10.38
C CYS A 132 8.16 -12.48 -10.23
N PRO A 133 8.96 -12.42 -11.31
CA PRO A 133 10.41 -12.61 -11.22
C PRO A 133 11.10 -11.53 -10.37
N ILE A 134 10.45 -10.37 -10.20
CA ILE A 134 10.95 -9.26 -9.38
C ILE A 134 10.62 -9.55 -7.91
N PRO A 135 11.62 -9.82 -7.05
CA PRO A 135 11.40 -10.30 -5.69
C PRO A 135 10.57 -9.34 -4.83
N GLU A 136 10.74 -8.03 -5.04
CA GLU A 136 10.03 -6.97 -4.33
C GLU A 136 8.53 -6.93 -4.67
N ILE A 137 8.11 -7.47 -5.82
CA ILE A 137 6.70 -7.65 -6.19
C ILE A 137 6.18 -9.02 -5.74
N ALA A 138 7.00 -10.07 -5.83
CA ALA A 138 6.64 -11.40 -5.35
C ALA A 138 6.35 -11.43 -3.85
N ARG A 139 7.13 -10.70 -3.05
CA ARG A 139 6.94 -10.58 -1.60
C ARG A 139 5.54 -10.07 -1.21
N PRO A 140 5.07 -8.89 -1.63
CA PRO A 140 3.70 -8.44 -1.35
C PRO A 140 2.65 -9.31 -2.04
N GLY A 141 2.93 -9.90 -3.20
CA GLY A 141 2.05 -10.90 -3.82
C GLY A 141 1.76 -12.10 -2.91
N ARG A 142 2.79 -12.65 -2.26
CA ARG A 142 2.63 -13.72 -1.24
C ARG A 142 1.80 -13.27 -0.05
N THR A 143 1.98 -12.02 0.41
CA THR A 143 1.15 -11.43 1.47
C THR A 143 -0.31 -11.34 1.04
N LEU A 144 -0.61 -10.75 -0.11
CA LEU A 144 -1.99 -10.64 -0.62
C LEU A 144 -2.64 -12.01 -0.81
N ARG A 145 -1.90 -13.02 -1.25
CA ARG A 145 -2.37 -14.40 -1.36
C ARG A 145 -2.69 -15.02 0.01
N ARG A 146 -1.85 -14.81 1.03
CA ARG A 146 -2.12 -15.26 2.41
C ARG A 146 -3.38 -14.62 3.01
N TRP A 147 -3.70 -13.40 2.57
CA TRP A 147 -4.86 -12.62 3.00
C TRP A 147 -5.96 -12.56 1.94
N ARG A 148 -6.01 -13.53 1.00
CA ARG A 148 -6.89 -13.50 -0.16
C ARG A 148 -8.35 -13.21 0.20
N ALA A 149 -8.89 -13.91 1.19
CA ALA A 149 -10.28 -13.74 1.62
C ALA A 149 -10.54 -12.29 2.05
N ALA A 150 -9.68 -11.74 2.91
CA ALA A 150 -9.81 -10.37 3.42
C ALA A 150 -9.57 -9.30 2.35
N PHE A 151 -8.63 -9.53 1.44
CA PHE A 151 -8.38 -8.62 0.32
C PHE A 151 -9.56 -8.55 -0.64
N LEU A 152 -10.17 -9.70 -0.96
CA LEU A 152 -11.30 -9.77 -1.88
C LEU A 152 -12.62 -9.33 -1.24
N ALA A 153 -12.76 -9.46 0.09
CA ALA A 153 -13.94 -9.06 0.84
C ALA A 153 -14.28 -7.58 0.67
N TYR A 154 -13.27 -6.71 0.46
CA TYR A 154 -13.46 -5.28 0.14
C TYR A 154 -14.50 -5.06 -0.98
N PHE A 155 -14.51 -5.94 -1.98
CA PHE A 155 -15.36 -5.82 -3.16
C PHE A 155 -16.76 -6.41 -2.99
N THR A 156 -17.02 -7.12 -1.89
CA THR A 156 -18.33 -7.74 -1.59
C THR A 156 -19.06 -7.04 -0.45
N THR A 157 -18.36 -6.23 0.35
CA THR A 157 -18.93 -5.50 1.51
C THR A 157 -19.26 -4.04 1.21
N GLY A 158 -19.57 -3.67 -0.04
CA GLY A 158 -20.01 -2.29 -0.37
C GLY A 158 -18.95 -1.20 -0.16
N ARG A 159 -17.66 -1.52 -0.38
CA ARG A 159 -16.50 -0.63 -0.11
C ARG A 159 -16.34 -0.21 1.35
N SER A 160 -16.85 -0.98 2.32
CA SER A 160 -16.53 -0.73 3.74
C SER A 160 -15.02 -0.56 3.91
N SER A 161 -14.58 0.69 4.08
CA SER A 161 -13.19 1.05 4.28
C SER A 161 -12.98 1.28 5.77
N ASN A 162 -11.75 1.06 6.23
CA ASN A 162 -11.40 1.38 7.61
C ASN A 162 -11.29 2.88 7.88
N GLY A 163 -11.82 3.76 7.01
CA GLY A 163 -11.59 5.20 7.06
C GLY A 163 -11.92 5.85 8.40
N GLY A 164 -12.95 5.36 9.11
CA GLY A 164 -13.25 5.78 10.49
C GLY A 164 -12.15 5.38 11.48
N THR A 165 -11.67 4.14 11.41
CA THR A 165 -10.57 3.61 12.21
C THR A 165 -9.23 4.28 11.87
N GLU A 166 -8.98 4.59 10.60
CA GLU A 166 -7.77 5.30 10.15
C GLU A 166 -7.76 6.76 10.57
N ALA A 167 -8.91 7.44 10.57
CA ALA A 167 -9.02 8.79 11.13
C ALA A 167 -8.66 8.79 12.62
N VAL A 168 -9.17 7.80 13.38
CA VAL A 168 -8.84 7.61 14.80
C VAL A 168 -7.36 7.25 14.99
N ASN A 169 -6.81 6.33 14.21
CA ASN A 169 -5.38 5.99 14.26
C ASN A 169 -4.49 7.19 13.89
N GLY A 170 -4.93 8.02 12.94
CA GLY A 170 -4.28 9.28 12.59
C GLY A 170 -4.25 10.26 13.76
N ILE A 171 -5.37 10.41 14.49
CA ILE A 171 -5.45 11.22 15.71
C ILE A 171 -4.51 10.68 16.79
N ILE A 172 -4.48 9.36 16.99
CA ILE A 172 -3.62 8.67 17.96
C ILE A 172 -2.13 8.91 17.64
N GLU A 173 -1.73 8.69 16.39
CA GLU A 173 -0.34 8.86 15.94
C GLU A 173 0.11 10.32 15.92
N LEU A 174 -0.79 11.26 15.66
CA LEU A 174 -0.53 12.69 15.82
C LEU A 174 -0.24 13.03 17.28
N HIS A 175 -1.10 12.61 18.20
CA HIS A 175 -0.92 12.89 19.63
C HIS A 175 0.33 12.21 20.21
N ARG A 176 0.67 11.01 19.75
CA ARG A 176 1.91 10.33 20.11
C ARG A 176 3.15 11.11 19.65
N ARG A 177 3.12 11.68 18.44
CA ARG A 177 4.19 12.55 17.92
C ARG A 177 4.31 13.86 18.69
N LEU A 178 3.20 14.53 18.97
CA LEU A 178 3.18 15.76 19.78
C LEU A 178 3.75 15.52 21.18
N ALA A 179 3.42 14.37 21.79
CA ALA A 179 3.93 13.99 23.11
C ALA A 179 5.39 13.46 23.11
N ARG A 180 5.99 13.22 21.92
CA ARG A 180 7.28 12.53 21.77
C ARG A 180 7.32 11.15 22.46
N GLY A 181 6.17 10.45 22.43
CA GLY A 181 5.98 9.14 23.06
C GLY A 181 5.45 9.22 24.49
N PHE A 182 4.79 8.14 24.92
CA PHE A 182 4.28 8.00 26.28
C PHE A 182 5.01 6.85 26.98
N ARG A 183 5.50 7.11 28.19
CA ARG A 183 6.18 6.09 29.03
C ARG A 183 5.21 5.29 29.90
N ASN A 184 3.99 5.79 30.08
CA ASN A 184 2.96 5.18 30.94
C ASN A 184 1.70 4.86 30.11
N ARG A 185 1.28 3.59 30.14
CA ARG A 185 0.11 3.08 29.42
C ARG A 185 -1.22 3.72 29.88
N HIS A 186 -1.35 4.02 31.17
CA HIS A 186 -2.53 4.68 31.73
C HIS A 186 -2.70 6.09 31.14
N ASN A 187 -1.63 6.88 31.14
CA ASN A 187 -1.63 8.24 30.59
C ASN A 187 -1.84 8.23 29.07
N TYR A 188 -1.24 7.25 28.37
CA TYR A 188 -1.51 7.02 26.96
C TYR A 188 -3.00 6.81 26.71
N ARG A 189 -3.63 5.86 27.43
CA ARG A 189 -5.06 5.54 27.28
C ARG A 189 -5.95 6.76 27.54
N LEU A 190 -5.74 7.49 28.63
CA LEU A 190 -6.53 8.69 28.95
C LEU A 190 -6.40 9.75 27.87
N ARG A 191 -5.18 9.99 27.36
CA ARG A 191 -4.95 10.99 26.32
C ARG A 191 -5.58 10.60 24.99
N MET A 192 -5.58 9.30 24.63
CA MET A 192 -6.24 8.82 23.42
C MET A 192 -7.76 8.88 23.54
N LEU A 193 -8.33 8.56 24.71
CA LEU A 193 -9.77 8.70 24.97
C LEU A 193 -10.21 10.17 24.90
N LEU A 194 -9.41 11.11 25.41
CA LEU A 194 -9.70 12.53 25.28
C LEU A 194 -9.62 13.01 23.82
N ALA A 195 -8.58 12.59 23.10
CA ALA A 195 -8.32 13.05 21.73
C ALA A 195 -9.27 12.46 20.68
N ALA A 196 -9.65 11.19 20.83
CA ALA A 196 -10.42 10.44 19.84
C ALA A 196 -11.80 9.99 20.31
N GLY A 197 -12.13 10.16 21.60
CA GLY A 197 -13.40 9.72 22.19
C GLY A 197 -14.56 10.71 22.08
N GLY A 198 -14.39 11.81 21.35
CA GLY A 198 -15.45 12.81 21.15
C GLY A 198 -15.80 13.64 22.39
N LEU A 199 -14.93 13.66 23.40
CA LEU A 199 -15.07 14.49 24.59
C LEU A 199 -14.71 15.94 24.23
N THR A 200 -15.70 16.76 23.90
CA THR A 200 -15.52 18.22 23.78
C THR A 200 -15.31 18.84 25.17
N PRO A 201 -14.33 19.76 25.34
CA PRO A 201 -14.23 20.60 26.53
C PRO A 201 -15.46 21.50 26.70
#